data_AF-A0A2A8SLG1-F1
#
_entry.id   AF-A0A2A8SLG1-F1
#
_cell.length_a   1.000
_cell.length_b   1.000
_cell.length_c   1.000
_cell.angle_alpha   90.00
_cell.angle_beta   90.00
_cell.angle_gamma   90.00
#
_symmetry.space_group_name_H-M   'P 1'
#
loop_
_entity.id
_entity.type
_entity.pdbx_description
1 polymer ?
#
loop_
_entity_poly.entity_id
_entity_poly.type
_entity_poly.pdbx_seq_one_letter_code
_entity_poly.pdbx_strand_id
1 'polypeptide(L)' 'MSREIDLTKEEQNLLLDVLFRQNYASEILAVELSDIETGRKKTDISHYKQITNLFARLRNEGY' A
#
# COMPACT_ATOMS: atom_id res chain seq x y z
N MET A 1 3.42 -14.50 16.46
CA MET A 1 1.96 -14.61 16.31
C MET A 1 1.46 -13.27 15.80
N SER A 2 1.29 -13.14 14.49
CA SER A 2 0.63 -11.96 13.93
C SER A 2 -0.84 -12.05 14.34
N ARG A 3 -1.29 -11.11 15.19
CA ARG A 3 -2.73 -10.94 15.41
C ARG A 3 -3.25 -10.31 14.12
N GLU A 4 -3.74 -11.13 13.21
CA GLU A 4 -4.58 -10.62 12.13
C GLU A 4 -5.80 -10.00 12.83
N ILE A 5 -5.86 -8.67 12.79
CA ILE A 5 -7.03 -7.94 13.26
C ILE A 5 -8.09 -8.19 12.21
N ASP A 6 -9.10 -8.97 12.53
CA ASP A 6 -10.26 -9.19 11.67
C ASP A 6 -11.11 -7.91 11.66
N LEU A 7 -10.75 -7.00 10.76
CA LEU A 7 -11.49 -5.79 10.49
C LEU A 7 -12.73 -6.13 9.67
N THR A 8 -13.88 -5.58 10.08
CA THR A 8 -15.08 -5.55 9.26
C THR A 8 -14.82 -4.76 7.97
N LYS A 9 -15.64 -4.98 6.93
CA LYS A 9 -15.53 -4.21 5.68
C LYS A 9 -15.67 -2.70 5.91
N GLU A 10 -16.48 -2.29 6.86
CA GLU A 10 -16.69 -0.88 7.21
C GLU A 10 -15.41 -0.28 7.82
N GLU A 11 -14.75 -1.01 8.73
CA GLU A 11 -13.48 -0.59 9.33
C GLU A 11 -12.35 -0.55 8.30
N GLN A 12 -12.28 -1.52 7.37
CA GLN A 12 -11.32 -1.51 6.28
C GLN A 12 -11.51 -0.28 5.38
N ASN A 13 -12.75 0.04 5.01
CA ASN A 13 -13.06 1.21 4.20
C ASN A 13 -12.72 2.52 4.93
N LEU A 14 -13.03 2.60 6.23
CA LEU A 14 -12.66 3.77 7.04
C LEU A 14 -11.14 3.97 7.10
N LEU A 15 -10.38 2.89 7.26
CA LEU A 15 -8.92 2.96 7.22
C LEU A 15 -8.40 3.43 5.86
N LEU A 16 -8.95 2.90 4.76
CA LEU A 16 -8.59 3.35 3.42
C LEU A 16 -8.88 4.84 3.23
N ASP A 17 -10.05 5.32 3.65
CA ASP A 17 -10.42 6.74 3.61
C ASP A 17 -9.41 7.62 4.37
N VAL A 18 -9.00 7.21 5.57
CA VAL A 18 -8.01 7.93 6.37
C VAL A 18 -6.65 7.97 5.67
N LEU A 19 -6.23 6.85 5.07
CA LEU A 19 -4.96 6.76 4.35
C LEU A 19 -4.93 7.62 3.08
N PHE A 20 -6.07 7.74 2.39
CA PHE A 20 -6.16 8.58 1.19
C PHE A 20 -6.20 10.08 1.51
N ARG A 21 -6.90 10.51 2.57
CA ARG A 21 -7.07 11.95 2.91
C ARG A 21 -5.77 12.72 3.16
N GLN A 22 -4.72 12.03 3.59
CA GLN A 22 -3.43 12.64 3.96
C GLN A 22 -2.28 12.11 3.12
N ASN A 23 -2.55 11.49 1.96
CA ASN A 23 -1.56 10.88 1.09
C ASN A 23 -0.69 9.77 1.70
N TYR A 24 -1.04 9.29 2.90
CA TYR A 24 -0.34 8.18 3.57
C TYR A 24 -0.34 6.89 2.74
N ALA A 25 -1.38 6.65 1.95
CA ALA A 25 -1.42 5.51 1.04
C ALA A 25 -0.24 5.52 0.05
N SER A 26 0.12 6.69 -0.49
CA SER A 26 1.24 6.84 -1.44
C SER A 26 2.58 6.64 -0.74
N GLU A 27 2.74 7.19 0.47
CA GLU A 27 3.96 7.04 1.28
C GLU A 27 4.21 5.58 1.67
N ILE A 28 3.18 4.86 2.11
CA ILE A 28 3.28 3.44 2.46
C ILE A 28 3.72 2.62 1.24
N LEU A 29 3.14 2.88 0.07
CA LEU A 29 3.52 2.17 -1.16
C LEU A 29 4.95 2.50 -1.59
N ALA A 30 5.41 3.74 -1.40
CA ALA A 30 6.80 4.12 -1.69
C ALA A 30 7.79 3.38 -0.78
N VAL A 31 7.50 3.26 0.51
CA VAL A 31 8.32 2.47 1.45
C VAL A 31 8.31 0.99 1.07
N GLU A 32 7.14 0.43 0.75
CA GLU A 32 7.02 -0.98 0.33
C GLU A 32 7.86 -1.28 -0.90
N LEU A 33 7.78 -0.42 -1.93
CA LEU A 33 8.59 -0.52 -3.14
C LEU A 33 10.08 -0.41 -2.82
N SER A 34 10.48 0.54 -1.98
CA SER A 34 11.89 0.70 -1.58
C SER A 34 12.43 -0.53 -0.86
N ASP A 35 11.64 -1.13 0.03
CA ASP A 35 12.03 -2.37 0.72
C ASP A 35 12.15 -3.55 -0.25
N ILE A 36 11.29 -3.63 -1.27
CA ILE A 36 11.38 -4.65 -2.32
C ILE A 36 12.64 -4.43 -3.19
N GLU A 37 12.85 -3.21 -3.68
CA GLU A 37 13.95 -2.84 -4.58
C GLU A 37 15.33 -2.96 -3.91
N THR A 38 15.40 -2.74 -2.60
CA THR A 38 16.61 -2.92 -1.80
C THR A 38 16.82 -4.35 -1.31
N GLY A 39 15.89 -5.27 -1.63
CA GLY A 39 15.97 -6.67 -1.24
C GLY A 39 15.68 -6.95 0.23
N ARG A 40 15.15 -5.97 0.98
CA ARG A 40 14.69 -6.14 2.37
C ARG A 40 13.41 -6.97 2.44
N LYS A 41 12.53 -6.83 1.45
CA LYS A 41 11.33 -7.66 1.27
C LYS A 41 11.44 -8.47 -0.01
N LYS A 42 11.11 -9.76 0.08
CA LYS A 42 10.97 -10.62 -1.10
C LYS A 42 9.52 -10.62 -1.54
N THR A 43 9.31 -10.47 -2.83
CA THR A 43 8.00 -10.58 -3.45
C THR A 43 8.14 -11.19 -4.85
N ASP A 44 7.04 -11.65 -5.43
CA ASP A 44 7.04 -12.10 -6.81
C ASP A 44 6.85 -10.94 -7.79
N ILE A 45 7.17 -11.18 -9.06
CA ILE A 45 7.11 -10.16 -10.13
C ILE A 45 5.69 -9.63 -10.32
N SER A 46 4.68 -10.47 -10.11
CA SER A 46 3.27 -10.08 -10.28
C SER A 46 2.86 -9.08 -9.21
N HIS A 47 3.17 -9.38 -7.95
CA HIS A 47 2.84 -8.54 -6.81
C HIS A 47 3.62 -7.23 -6.83
N TYR A 48 4.92 -7.27 -7.17
CA TYR A 48 5.69 -6.05 -7.42
C TYR A 48 5.02 -5.14 -8.45
N LYS A 49 4.60 -5.70 -9.60
CA LYS A 49 3.92 -4.93 -10.65
C LYS A 49 2.59 -4.34 -10.18
N GLN A 50 1.83 -5.06 -9.35
CA GLN A 50 0.59 -4.54 -8.77
C GLN A 50 0.85 -3.30 -7.89
N ILE A 51 1.84 -3.37 -7.00
CA ILE A 51 2.22 -2.26 -6.12
C ILE A 51 2.73 -1.07 -6.94
N THR A 52 3.63 -1.29 -7.91
CA THR A 52 4.15 -0.21 -8.77
C THR A 52 3.04 0.49 -9.54
N ASN A 53 2.09 -0.27 -10.10
CA ASN A 53 0.96 0.31 -10.82
C ASN A 53 0.04 1.11 -9.90
N LEU A 54 -0.24 0.60 -8.69
CA LEU A 54 -1.07 1.30 -7.72
C LEU A 54 -0.40 2.60 -7.27
N PHE A 55 0.89 2.58 -6.95
CA PHE A 55 1.66 3.77 -6.59
C PHE A 55 1.65 4.82 -7.70
N ALA A 56 1.89 4.40 -8.95
CA ALA A 56 1.85 5.29 -10.10
C ALA A 56 0.47 5.95 -10.27
N ARG A 57 -0.61 5.20 -10.05
CA ARG A 57 -1.98 5.73 -10.11
C ARG A 57 -2.23 6.76 -9.01
N LEU A 58 -1.91 6.45 -7.75
CA LEU A 58 -2.13 7.39 -6.65
C LEU A 58 -1.33 8.69 -6.83
N ARG A 59 -0.10 8.60 -7.34
CA ARG A 59 0.74 9.77 -7.64
C ARG A 59 0.20 10.62 -8.80
N ASN A 60 -0.43 10.00 -9.80
CA ASN A 60 -0.93 10.70 -10.98
C ASN A 60 -2.36 11.24 -10.81
N GLU A 61 -3.21 10.56 -10.03
CA GLU A 61 -4.60 10.96 -9.79
C GLU A 61 -4.69 12.11 -8.76
N GLY A 62 -3.61 12.46 -8.06
CA GLY A 62 -3.55 13.63 -7.19
C GLY A 62 -4.55 13.57 -6.06
N TYR A 63 -4.52 12.49 -5.28
CA TYR A 63 -5.13 12.49 -3.95
C TYR A 63 -4.35 13.39 -3.00
#